data_AF-A0AA97BTJ5-F1
#
_entry.id   AF-A0AA97BTJ5-F1
#
_cell.length_a   1.000
_cell.length_b   1.000
_cell.length_c   1.000
_cell.angle_alpha   90.00
_cell.angle_beta   90.00
_cell.angle_gamma   90.00
#
_symmetry.space_group_name_H-M   'P 1'
#
loop_
_entity.id
_entity.type
_entity.pdbx_description
1 polymer ?
#
loop_
_entity_poly.entity_id
_entity_poly.type
_entity_poly.pdbx_seq_one_letter_code
_entity_poly.pdbx_strand_id
1 'polypeptide(L)'
;MTDLIEVRLSNLVGAALDWAVAMADGFGTDPECRTTIWITRTDPTSVSIRGAAEGFGYRPSSNWDHGGPLIDKYQGSLSHDRYLSGGPCGWSAGPHNSTWLSGPTPLIAFCRALVHAKFGQSVKVPQELMP
;
A
#
# COMPACT_ATOMS: atom_id res chain seq x y z
N MET A 1 -20.91 9.02 3.86
CA MET A 1 -19.62 9.72 3.88
C MET A 1 -18.67 8.87 4.70
N THR A 2 -17.68 8.27 4.07
CA THR A 2 -16.69 7.45 4.78
C THR A 2 -15.74 8.36 5.54
N ASP A 3 -15.69 8.28 6.86
CA ASP A 3 -14.77 9.10 7.66
C ASP A 3 -13.32 8.64 7.47
N LEU A 4 -12.40 9.62 7.44
CA LEU A 4 -10.96 9.35 7.37
C LEU A 4 -10.39 9.41 8.79
N ILE A 5 -9.69 8.35 9.20
CA ILE A 5 -8.99 8.27 10.48
C ILE A 5 -7.49 8.30 10.27
N GLU A 6 -6.76 8.96 11.16
CA GLU A 6 -5.30 8.97 11.14
C GLU A 6 -4.77 7.68 11.77
N VAL A 7 -3.93 6.95 11.02
CA VAL A 7 -3.40 5.65 11.44
C VAL A 7 -1.89 5.63 11.23
N ARG A 8 -1.18 5.04 12.19
CA ARG A 8 0.26 4.78 12.05
C ARG A 8 0.51 3.76 10.95
N LEU A 9 1.48 4.04 10.09
CA LEU A 9 1.84 3.18 8.95
C LEU A 9 2.17 1.75 9.36
N SER A 10 2.79 1.56 10.54
CA SER A 10 3.11 0.24 11.09
C SER A 10 1.88 -0.64 11.28
N ASN A 11 0.71 -0.04 11.46
CA ASN A 11 -0.56 -0.72 11.71
C ASN A 11 -1.35 -0.96 10.42
N LEU A 12 -0.90 -0.41 9.29
CA LEU A 12 -1.56 -0.63 8.00
C LEU A 12 -1.20 -1.98 7.41
N VAL A 13 -2.25 -2.71 7.04
CA VAL A 13 -2.22 -4.01 6.39
C VAL A 13 -3.37 -4.12 5.39
N GLY A 14 -3.22 -5.01 4.40
CA GLY A 14 -4.28 -5.30 3.42
C GLY A 14 -4.83 -4.06 2.74
N ALA A 15 -6.17 -3.98 2.65
CA ALA A 15 -6.87 -2.92 1.91
C ALA A 15 -6.54 -1.50 2.41
N ALA A 16 -6.31 -1.30 3.71
CA ALA A 16 -5.92 0.01 4.23
C ALA A 16 -4.52 0.44 3.74
N LEU A 17 -3.58 -0.51 3.66
CA LEU A 17 -2.25 -0.26 3.08
C LEU A 17 -2.35 -0.02 1.57
N ASP A 18 -3.14 -0.83 0.86
CA ASP A 18 -3.35 -0.71 -0.59
C ASP A 18 -3.95 0.65 -0.97
N TRP A 19 -4.91 1.13 -0.18
CA TRP A 19 -5.49 2.46 -0.37
C TRP A 19 -4.47 3.56 -0.13
N ALA A 20 -3.66 3.46 0.93
CA ALA A 20 -2.62 4.45 1.21
C ALA A 20 -1.56 4.50 0.09
N VAL A 21 -1.23 3.35 -0.51
CA VAL A 21 -0.35 3.26 -1.67
C VAL A 21 -0.97 3.95 -2.88
N ALA A 22 -2.26 3.77 -3.15
CA ALA A 22 -2.95 4.48 -4.22
C ALA A 22 -2.83 6.00 -4.06
N MET A 23 -2.98 6.50 -2.83
CA MET A 23 -2.83 7.94 -2.55
C MET A 23 -1.38 8.40 -2.68
N ALA A 24 -0.41 7.59 -2.28
CA ALA A 24 1.02 7.86 -2.47
C ALA A 24 1.40 7.91 -3.96
N ASP A 25 0.74 7.10 -4.79
CA ASP A 25 0.91 7.03 -6.24
C ASP A 25 0.18 8.16 -6.99
N GLY A 26 -0.64 8.95 -6.28
CA GLY A 26 -1.34 10.11 -6.82
C GLY A 26 -2.69 9.80 -7.46
N PHE A 27 -3.31 8.66 -7.12
CA PHE A 27 -4.65 8.33 -7.62
C PHE A 27 -5.72 9.24 -7.02
N GLY A 28 -6.78 9.47 -7.79
CA GLY A 28 -7.97 10.16 -7.30
C GLY A 28 -8.83 9.24 -6.44
N THR A 29 -9.63 9.82 -5.55
CA THR A 29 -10.68 9.11 -4.80
C THR A 29 -12.05 9.63 -5.22
N ASP A 30 -13.05 8.74 -5.23
CA ASP A 30 -14.42 9.18 -5.37
C ASP A 30 -14.86 9.93 -4.08
N PRO A 31 -15.43 11.14 -4.19
CA PRO A 31 -15.81 11.95 -3.02
C PRO A 31 -16.91 11.30 -2.17
N GLU A 32 -17.79 10.52 -2.80
CA GLU A 32 -18.95 9.87 -2.15
C GLU A 32 -18.58 8.48 -1.63
N CYS A 33 -17.76 7.73 -2.39
CA CYS A 33 -17.32 6.38 -2.08
C CYS A 33 -15.79 6.29 -2.03
N ARG A 34 -15.19 6.70 -0.90
CA ARG A 34 -13.72 6.82 -0.74
C ARG A 34 -12.93 5.50 -0.88
N THR A 35 -13.62 4.36 -0.92
CA THR A 35 -13.05 3.04 -1.21
C THR A 35 -12.91 2.78 -2.72
N THR A 36 -13.48 3.62 -3.57
CA THR A 36 -13.26 3.63 -5.02
C THR A 36 -12.18 4.66 -5.36
N ILE A 37 -11.14 4.19 -6.06
CA ILE A 37 -10.01 4.98 -6.52
C ILE A 37 -9.98 5.02 -8.05
N TRP A 38 -9.33 6.02 -8.61
CA TRP A 38 -9.22 6.22 -10.05
C TRP A 38 -7.75 6.11 -10.45
N ILE A 39 -7.36 4.98 -11.07
CA ILE A 39 -6.01 4.78 -11.62
C ILE A 39 -5.76 5.81 -12.73
N THR A 40 -6.78 5.98 -13.58
CA THR A 40 -6.88 7.03 -14.57
C THR A 40 -8.26 7.66 -14.50
N ARG A 41 -8.49 8.78 -15.19
CA ARG A 41 -9.80 9.47 -15.22
C ARG A 41 -10.96 8.59 -15.71
N THR A 42 -10.69 7.47 -16.36
CA THR A 42 -11.68 6.58 -16.97
C THR A 42 -11.63 5.15 -16.42
N ASP A 43 -10.73 4.88 -15.47
CA ASP A 43 -10.50 3.53 -14.93
C ASP A 43 -10.71 3.53 -13.40
N PRO A 44 -11.98 3.42 -12.96
CA PRO A 44 -12.30 3.27 -11.54
C PRO A 44 -12.00 1.84 -11.10
N THR A 45 -11.33 1.71 -9.96
CA THR A 45 -11.09 0.42 -9.31
C THR A 45 -11.40 0.51 -7.82
N SER A 46 -11.79 -0.60 -7.24
CA SER A 46 -12.13 -0.66 -5.81
C SER A 46 -10.92 -1.05 -4.97
N VAL A 47 -10.82 -0.46 -3.78
CA VAL A 47 -10.00 -0.94 -2.68
C VAL A 47 -10.94 -1.22 -1.52
N SER A 48 -11.14 -2.50 -1.21
CA SER A 48 -12.03 -2.93 -0.14
C SER A 48 -11.50 -4.17 0.55
N ILE A 49 -11.85 -4.37 1.82
CA ILE A 49 -11.49 -5.57 2.59
C ILE A 49 -12.01 -6.83 1.88
N ARG A 50 -13.28 -6.80 1.44
CA ARG A 50 -13.90 -7.88 0.69
C ARG A 50 -13.19 -8.14 -0.64
N GLY A 51 -12.90 -7.07 -1.39
CA GLY A 51 -12.12 -7.13 -2.61
C GLY A 51 -10.82 -7.86 -2.38
N ALA A 52 -9.98 -7.33 -1.48
CA ALA A 52 -8.71 -7.93 -1.07
C ALA A 52 -8.84 -9.44 -0.76
N ALA A 53 -9.85 -9.86 0.00
CA ALA A 53 -10.10 -11.26 0.33
C ALA A 53 -10.50 -12.13 -0.88
N GLU A 54 -11.33 -11.60 -1.80
CA GLU A 54 -11.91 -12.36 -2.93
C GLU A 54 -11.07 -12.29 -4.22
N GLY A 55 -9.92 -11.63 -4.22
CA GLY A 55 -9.03 -11.59 -5.40
C GLY A 55 -9.26 -10.43 -6.39
N PHE A 56 -10.22 -9.53 -6.16
CA PHE A 56 -10.48 -8.38 -7.05
C PHE A 56 -10.04 -7.02 -6.49
N GLY A 57 -10.05 -5.98 -7.34
CA GLY A 57 -9.69 -4.61 -6.98
C GLY A 57 -8.17 -4.35 -6.93
N TYR A 58 -7.80 -3.12 -6.60
CA TYR A 58 -6.39 -2.69 -6.49
C TYR A 58 -5.77 -3.14 -5.18
N ARG A 59 -4.63 -3.82 -5.28
CA ARG A 59 -4.03 -4.60 -4.18
C ARG A 59 -2.50 -4.73 -4.25
N PRO A 60 -1.75 -3.62 -4.38
CA PRO A 60 -0.30 -3.66 -4.60
C PRO A 60 0.48 -4.36 -3.48
N SER A 61 -0.06 -4.46 -2.26
CA SER A 61 0.59 -5.18 -1.14
C SER A 61 0.54 -6.70 -1.27
N SER A 62 -0.34 -7.25 -2.13
CA SER A 62 -0.56 -8.70 -2.25
C SER A 62 -0.61 -9.24 -3.69
N ASN A 63 -0.71 -8.39 -4.71
CA ASN A 63 -0.65 -8.78 -6.12
C ASN A 63 0.53 -8.14 -6.84
N TRP A 64 1.36 -8.99 -7.46
CA TRP A 64 2.51 -8.58 -8.25
C TRP A 64 2.15 -7.82 -9.52
N ASP A 65 0.99 -8.08 -10.13
CA ASP A 65 0.55 -7.33 -11.31
C ASP A 65 0.32 -5.85 -10.99
N HIS A 66 0.07 -5.51 -9.72
CA HIS A 66 -0.06 -4.13 -9.25
C HIS A 66 1.22 -3.62 -8.59
N GLY A 67 1.87 -4.43 -7.74
CA GLY A 67 3.04 -4.02 -6.98
C GLY A 67 4.34 -3.98 -7.80
N GLY A 68 4.50 -4.88 -8.77
CA GLY A 68 5.68 -4.95 -9.64
C GLY A 68 5.88 -3.65 -10.44
N PRO A 69 4.87 -3.17 -11.19
CA PRO A 69 4.97 -1.91 -11.90
C PRO A 69 5.28 -0.70 -11.01
N LEU A 70 4.82 -0.69 -9.75
CA LEU A 70 5.19 0.38 -8.80
C LEU A 70 6.68 0.33 -8.45
N ILE A 71 7.24 -0.86 -8.24
CA ILE A 71 8.67 -1.01 -7.96
C ILE A 71 9.49 -0.43 -9.11
N ASP A 72 9.16 -0.77 -10.35
CA ASP A 72 9.84 -0.23 -11.52
C ASP A 72 9.65 1.29 -11.65
N LYS A 73 8.41 1.77 -11.50
CA LYS A 73 8.04 3.20 -11.57
C LYS A 73 8.84 4.06 -10.60
N TYR A 74 9.08 3.55 -9.38
CA TYR A 74 9.80 4.25 -8.33
C TYR A 74 11.26 3.84 -8.20
N GLN A 75 11.79 3.10 -9.18
CA GLN A 75 13.17 2.60 -9.20
C GLN A 75 13.53 1.88 -7.88
N GLY A 76 12.55 1.14 -7.36
CA GLY A 76 12.62 0.47 -6.08
C GLY A 76 13.58 -0.70 -6.07
N SER A 77 13.97 -1.10 -4.87
CA SER A 77 14.78 -2.31 -4.68
C SER A 77 14.20 -3.15 -3.55
N LEU A 78 14.36 -4.46 -3.70
CA LEU A 78 13.90 -5.47 -2.75
C LEU A 78 15.13 -6.23 -2.24
N SER A 79 15.24 -6.37 -0.92
CA SER A 79 16.26 -7.22 -0.31
C SER A 79 15.60 -8.19 0.67
N HIS A 80 16.00 -9.45 0.56
CA HIS A 80 15.67 -10.46 1.55
C HIS A 80 16.80 -10.56 2.54
N ASP A 81 16.52 -10.27 3.81
CA ASP A 81 17.52 -10.36 4.86
C ASP A 81 17.50 -11.76 5.48
N ARG A 82 18.54 -12.53 5.17
CA ARG A 82 18.70 -13.89 5.67
C ARG A 82 18.90 -13.96 7.19
N TYR A 83 19.30 -12.87 7.83
CA TYR A 83 19.48 -12.77 9.28
C TYR A 83 18.19 -12.36 10.00
N LEU A 84 17.20 -11.81 9.28
CA LEU A 84 15.82 -11.63 9.73
C LEU A 84 14.92 -12.82 9.36
N SER A 85 15.46 -13.81 8.63
CA SER A 85 14.75 -15.03 8.23
C SER A 85 14.49 -15.92 9.45
N GLY A 86 13.37 -15.65 10.11
CA GLY A 86 12.98 -16.25 11.38
C GLY A 86 12.03 -15.35 12.18
N GLY A 87 12.03 -14.04 11.89
CA GLY A 87 11.04 -13.08 12.37
C GLY A 87 9.94 -12.79 11.34
N PRO A 88 8.85 -12.10 11.74
CA PRO A 88 7.74 -11.75 10.85
C PRO A 88 8.10 -10.73 9.75
N CYS A 89 9.35 -10.24 9.69
CA CYS A 89 9.81 -9.21 8.76
C CYS A 89 11.12 -9.62 8.07
N GLY A 90 11.06 -10.60 7.16
CA GLY A 90 12.24 -11.10 6.42
C GLY A 90 12.64 -10.26 5.19
N TRP A 91 11.82 -9.28 4.82
CA TRP A 91 12.05 -8.45 3.65
C TRP A 91 12.23 -6.98 4.03
N SER A 92 13.14 -6.31 3.35
CA SER A 92 13.30 -4.86 3.38
C SER A 92 13.24 -4.32 1.95
N ALA A 93 12.48 -3.26 1.73
CA ALA A 93 12.33 -2.66 0.42
C ALA A 93 12.08 -1.17 0.51
N GLY A 94 12.31 -0.47 -0.59
CA GLY A 94 11.95 0.93 -0.71
C GLY A 94 12.16 1.50 -2.11
N PRO A 95 11.46 2.59 -2.44
CA PRO A 95 11.79 3.46 -3.57
C PRO A 95 13.25 3.91 -3.60
N HIS A 96 13.70 4.37 -4.77
CA HIS A 96 14.99 5.03 -4.88
C HIS A 96 15.05 6.28 -3.98
N ASN A 97 16.17 6.44 -3.26
CA ASN A 97 16.40 7.53 -2.31
C ASN A 97 15.36 7.69 -1.18
N SER A 98 14.66 6.61 -0.81
CA SER A 98 13.78 6.61 0.36
C SER A 98 14.34 5.81 1.52
N THR A 99 13.72 5.97 2.70
CA THR A 99 13.90 5.03 3.81
C THR A 99 13.38 3.66 3.39
N TRP A 100 14.19 2.62 3.60
CA TRP A 100 13.76 1.24 3.43
C TRP A 100 13.00 0.79 4.66
N LEU A 101 11.85 0.17 4.46
CA LEU A 101 11.04 -0.39 5.53
C LEU A 101 10.95 -1.89 5.39
N SER A 102 10.76 -2.56 6.53
CA SER A 102 10.66 -4.01 6.59
C SER A 102 9.20 -4.48 6.56
N GLY A 103 9.03 -5.72 6.10
CA GLY A 103 7.73 -6.36 6.00
C GLY A 103 7.82 -7.88 5.88
N PRO A 104 6.68 -8.58 6.10
CA PRO A 104 6.59 -10.03 5.94
C PRO A 104 6.76 -10.49 4.49
N THR A 105 6.44 -9.62 3.52
CA THR A 105 6.58 -9.88 2.09
C THR A 105 7.30 -8.70 1.43
N PRO A 106 7.95 -8.90 0.27
CA PRO A 106 8.62 -7.81 -0.45
C PRO A 106 7.64 -6.69 -0.83
N LEU A 107 6.43 -7.05 -1.25
CA LEU A 107 5.39 -6.09 -1.62
C LEU A 107 4.93 -5.26 -0.43
N ILE A 108 4.69 -5.88 0.73
CA ILE A 108 4.30 -5.12 1.94
C ILE A 108 5.42 -4.19 2.38
N ALA A 109 6.67 -4.66 2.35
CA ALA A 109 7.84 -3.84 2.68
C ALA A 109 7.94 -2.62 1.75
N PHE A 110 7.80 -2.83 0.44
CA PHE A 110 7.89 -1.78 -0.56
C PHE A 110 6.73 -0.78 -0.45
N CYS A 111 5.49 -1.27 -0.35
CA CYS A 111 4.29 -0.46 -0.18
C CYS A 111 4.39 0.44 1.06
N ARG A 112 4.86 -0.11 2.19
CA ARG A 112 5.10 0.70 3.40
C ARG A 112 6.14 1.79 3.15
N ALA A 113 7.28 1.44 2.57
CA ALA A 113 8.33 2.43 2.28
C ALA A 113 7.86 3.54 1.33
N LEU A 114 7.05 3.20 0.32
CA LEU A 114 6.45 4.17 -0.59
C LEU A 114 5.50 5.14 0.13
N VAL A 115 4.59 4.60 0.96
CA VAL A 115 3.68 5.43 1.76
C VAL A 115 4.46 6.30 2.74
N HIS A 116 5.51 5.76 3.37
CA HIS A 116 6.38 6.50 4.29
C HIS A 116 7.11 7.65 3.59
N ALA A 117 7.60 7.43 2.37
CA ALA A 117 8.28 8.45 1.59
C ALA A 117 7.37 9.64 1.25
N LYS A 118 6.04 9.42 1.18
CA LYS A 118 5.05 10.46 0.84
C LYS A 118 4.40 11.11 2.06
N PHE A 119 4.04 10.33 3.06
CA PHE A 119 3.22 10.79 4.20
C PHE A 119 3.93 10.67 5.56
N GLY A 120 5.09 10.02 5.63
CA GLY A 120 5.81 9.79 6.88
C GLY A 120 5.22 8.63 7.70
N GLN A 121 5.18 8.80 9.02
CA GLN A 121 4.84 7.71 9.95
C GLN A 121 3.33 7.47 10.13
N SER A 122 2.49 8.42 9.71
CA SER A 122 1.03 8.36 9.83
C SER A 122 0.38 8.80 8.53
N VAL A 123 -0.78 8.22 8.21
CA VAL A 123 -1.58 8.58 7.04
C VAL A 123 -3.06 8.48 7.38
N LYS A 124 -3.88 9.31 6.73
CA LYS A 124 -5.33 9.28 6.86
C LYS A 124 -5.91 8.23 5.93
N VAL A 125 -6.65 7.26 6.44
CA VAL A 125 -7.29 6.19 5.65
C VAL A 125 -8.79 6.10 5.95
N PRO A 126 -9.62 5.61 5.01
CA PRO A 126 -11.03 5.34 5.26
C PRO A 126 -11.22 4.39 6.44
N GLN A 127 -12.06 4.76 7.40
CA GLN A 127 -12.32 3.95 8.60
C GLN A 127 -12.83 2.54 8.25
N GLU A 128 -13.61 2.42 7.18
CA GLU A 128 -14.16 1.15 6.67
C GLU A 128 -13.09 0.15 6.20
N LEU A 129 -11.86 0.61 5.96
CA LEU A 129 -10.74 -0.26 5.55
C LEU A 129 -9.93 -0.78 6.73
N MET A 130 -10.21 -0.27 7.94
CA MET A 130 -9.63 -0.78 9.16
C MET A 130 -10.45 -1.97 9.66
N PRO A 131 -9.81 -3.09 10.04
CA PRO A 131 -10.49 -4.22 10.67
C PRO A 131 -11.01 -3.89 12.08
#